data_AF-A0A662Y3V4-F1
#
_entry.id   AF-A0A662Y3V4-F1
#
_cell.length_a   1.000
_cell.length_b   1.000
_cell.length_c   1.000
_cell.angle_alpha   90.00
_cell.angle_beta   90.00
_cell.angle_gamma   90.00
#
_symmetry.space_group_name_H-M   'P 1'
#
loop_
_entity.id
_entity.type
_entity.pdbx_description
1 polymer ?
#
loop_
_entity_poly.entity_id
_entity_poly.type
_entity_poly.pdbx_seq_one_letter_code
_entity_poly.pdbx_strand_id
1 'polypeptide(L)'
;MDVALQGRAFERRRQFEKLSPAKQQQTADIYDFVVKSDVFKSQRVYWSPTNVVCVRGDVLMRKIFQRLSNGLTATTQEHADEFFDALVLSGFVSPLRERDAVNAKKLESFADDKGFFVPTDSQLNGRANLNTASVWEVRDDAIQAGTVVKPAKSYAAYAKKRMGYAALDVSCYAVVNDKHKCLYLFESDHALQFSSKMDLSIEATVQFDETLAFGIRVTGTAGSVVFSVESKELQDAWLNSIINAGAQYREAFNLAAETVKSLYDLKDFDMAGKEVSMEKYRGKVVLVVNVSTLCALTPINYPQLAKLDAKYRDQGLEILAFPCNQFAGQEPGTHEEILEFVKKYNCQFQFFEKHDVNGAGARPVFTYLKAQLPGAFGNFIKWNFTKFLVDRNGQPYRRYAPKDGPLSFEEDIKTLLEQTQSAL
;
A
#
# COMPACT_ATOMS: atom_id res chain seq x y z
N MET A 1 -6.09 -10.39 -11.81
CA MET A 1 -5.61 -10.89 -10.50
C MET A 1 -5.73 -9.73 -9.54
N ASP A 2 -6.19 -9.99 -8.31
CA ASP A 2 -6.11 -8.99 -7.25
C ASP A 2 -4.64 -8.66 -7.01
N VAL A 3 -4.21 -7.46 -7.41
CA VAL A 3 -2.81 -7.03 -7.38
C VAL A 3 -2.35 -6.77 -5.93
N ALA A 4 -3.29 -6.56 -5.00
CA ALA A 4 -3.01 -6.24 -3.61
C ALA A 4 -2.57 -7.45 -2.78
N LEU A 5 -3.08 -8.66 -3.08
CA LEU A 5 -2.85 -9.87 -2.29
C LEU A 5 -1.99 -10.90 -3.04
N GLN A 6 -0.68 -10.67 -3.03
CA GLN A 6 0.32 -11.49 -3.73
C GLN A 6 0.88 -12.59 -2.83
N GLY A 7 1.55 -13.60 -3.39
CA GLY A 7 2.24 -14.67 -2.65
C GLY A 7 1.50 -16.01 -2.60
N ARG A 8 2.26 -17.08 -2.37
CA ARG A 8 1.80 -18.48 -2.49
C ARG A 8 0.60 -18.80 -1.61
N ALA A 9 0.56 -18.32 -0.37
CA ALA A 9 -0.57 -18.57 0.53
C ALA A 9 -1.90 -18.01 -0.03
N PHE A 10 -1.88 -16.82 -0.61
CA PHE A 10 -3.05 -16.19 -1.23
C PHE A 10 -3.40 -16.84 -2.57
N GLU A 11 -2.41 -17.19 -3.39
CA GLU A 11 -2.63 -17.91 -4.64
C GLU A 11 -3.28 -19.27 -4.44
N ARG A 12 -2.82 -20.03 -3.45
CA ARG A 12 -3.38 -21.34 -3.09
C ARG A 12 -4.80 -21.22 -2.57
N ARG A 13 -5.07 -20.23 -1.71
CA ARG A 13 -6.42 -19.96 -1.25
C ARG A 13 -7.38 -19.69 -2.42
N ARG A 14 -6.97 -18.87 -3.39
CA ARG A 14 -7.75 -18.62 -4.61
C ARG A 14 -7.97 -19.86 -5.47
N GLN A 15 -7.06 -20.84 -5.43
CA GLN A 15 -7.26 -22.13 -6.11
C GLN A 15 -8.24 -23.01 -5.34
N PHE A 16 -8.14 -23.05 -4.01
CA PHE A 16 -9.09 -23.76 -3.15
C PHE A 16 -10.52 -23.24 -3.30
N GLU A 17 -10.69 -21.91 -3.36
CA GLU A 17 -12.01 -21.26 -3.50
C GLU A 17 -12.70 -21.56 -4.84
N LYS A 18 -11.95 -22.00 -5.86
CA LYS A 18 -12.51 -22.45 -7.15
C LYS A 18 -13.07 -23.88 -7.08
N LEU A 19 -12.73 -24.65 -6.06
CA LEU A 19 -13.32 -25.97 -5.85
C LEU A 19 -14.81 -25.84 -5.49
N SER A 20 -15.60 -26.88 -5.76
CA SER A 20 -17.03 -26.85 -5.40
C SER A 20 -17.22 -26.69 -3.88
N PRO A 21 -18.29 -26.02 -3.42
CA PRO A 21 -18.57 -25.89 -1.99
C PRO A 21 -18.60 -27.23 -1.25
N ALA A 22 -19.11 -28.29 -1.90
CA ALA A 22 -19.09 -29.65 -1.36
C ALA A 22 -17.66 -30.18 -1.13
N LYS A 23 -16.75 -29.96 -2.09
CA LYS A 23 -15.35 -30.37 -1.95
C LYS A 23 -14.62 -29.55 -0.88
N GLN A 24 -14.93 -28.27 -0.75
CA GLN A 24 -14.38 -27.42 0.32
C GLN A 24 -14.82 -27.90 1.70
N GLN A 25 -16.12 -28.19 1.88
CA GLN A 25 -16.65 -28.74 3.14
C GLN A 25 -16.03 -30.10 3.47
N GLN A 26 -16.00 -31.02 2.50
CA GLN A 26 -15.41 -32.34 2.69
C GLN A 26 -13.91 -32.27 3.02
N THR A 27 -13.19 -31.29 2.47
CA THR A 27 -11.78 -31.04 2.83
C THR A 27 -11.63 -30.66 4.30
N ALA A 28 -12.51 -29.79 4.82
CA ALA A 28 -12.53 -29.43 6.24
C ALA A 28 -12.85 -30.66 7.12
N ASP A 29 -13.84 -31.46 6.74
CA ASP A 29 -14.19 -32.70 7.47
C ASP A 29 -13.04 -33.72 7.50
N ILE A 30 -12.26 -33.80 6.42
CA ILE A 30 -11.05 -34.64 6.35
C ILE A 30 -9.96 -34.08 7.27
N TYR A 31 -9.75 -32.77 7.26
CA TYR A 31 -8.77 -32.13 8.14
C TYR A 31 -9.08 -32.39 9.61
N ASP A 32 -10.33 -32.21 10.03
CA ASP A 32 -10.77 -32.51 11.40
C ASP A 32 -10.50 -33.96 11.80
N PHE A 33 -10.72 -34.91 10.88
CA PHE A 33 -10.42 -36.31 11.11
C PHE A 33 -8.92 -36.57 11.24
N VAL A 34 -8.10 -35.93 10.40
CA VAL A 34 -6.64 -36.02 10.44
C VAL A 34 -6.10 -35.49 11.77
N VAL A 35 -6.58 -34.32 12.22
CA VAL A 35 -6.19 -33.72 13.51
C VAL A 35 -6.56 -34.65 14.68
N LYS A 36 -7.79 -35.17 14.71
CA LYS A 36 -8.25 -36.12 15.74
C LYS A 36 -7.49 -37.46 15.72
N SER A 37 -6.85 -37.79 14.62
CA SER A 37 -6.05 -39.02 14.48
C SER A 37 -4.64 -38.93 15.07
N ASP A 38 -4.24 -37.78 15.65
CA ASP A 38 -2.95 -37.56 16.32
C ASP A 38 -1.74 -37.96 15.46
N VAL A 39 -1.79 -37.60 14.17
CA VAL A 39 -0.74 -37.96 13.21
C VAL A 39 0.41 -36.96 13.16
N PHE A 40 0.21 -35.74 13.66
CA PHE A 40 1.24 -34.71 13.71
C PHE A 40 2.16 -34.95 14.91
N LYS A 41 3.42 -35.30 14.65
CA LYS A 41 4.38 -35.66 15.70
C LYS A 41 5.64 -34.82 15.60
N SER A 42 6.18 -34.44 16.76
CA SER A 42 7.50 -33.79 16.85
C SER A 42 8.58 -34.80 16.49
N GLN A 43 9.31 -34.55 15.41
CA GLN A 43 10.39 -35.43 14.96
C GLN A 43 11.55 -34.66 14.32
N ARG A 44 12.73 -35.28 14.35
CA ARG A 44 13.94 -34.75 13.72
C ARG A 44 13.89 -35.01 12.23
N VAL A 45 14.00 -33.96 11.42
CA VAL A 45 14.06 -34.04 9.95
C VAL A 45 15.49 -33.74 9.52
N TYR A 46 16.01 -34.48 8.54
CA TYR A 46 17.45 -34.50 8.16
C TYR A 46 18.08 -33.11 7.91
N TRP A 47 17.30 -32.13 7.45
CA TRP A 47 17.76 -30.77 7.14
C TRP A 47 17.34 -29.70 8.18
N SER A 48 16.59 -30.07 9.22
CA SER A 48 16.17 -29.12 10.26
C SER A 48 17.10 -29.19 11.48
N PRO A 49 17.61 -28.06 11.98
CA PRO A 49 18.42 -28.04 13.20
C PRO A 49 17.58 -28.30 14.46
N THR A 50 16.26 -28.24 14.36
CA THR A 50 15.30 -28.44 15.46
C THR A 50 14.25 -29.49 15.09
N ASN A 51 13.61 -30.08 16.11
CA ASN A 51 12.45 -30.93 15.88
C ASN A 51 11.31 -30.11 15.28
N VAL A 52 10.59 -30.71 14.33
CA VAL A 52 9.44 -30.10 13.67
C VAL A 52 8.23 -30.99 13.92
N VAL A 53 7.10 -30.38 14.26
CA VAL A 53 5.82 -31.09 14.32
C VAL A 53 5.30 -31.27 12.90
N CYS A 54 5.31 -32.51 12.41
CA CYS A 54 4.93 -32.81 11.03
C CYS A 54 4.30 -34.21 10.89
N VAL A 55 3.80 -34.50 9.70
CA VAL A 55 3.30 -35.81 9.27
C VAL A 55 3.97 -36.19 7.95
N ARG A 56 4.29 -37.47 7.76
CA ARG A 56 4.79 -37.99 6.47
C ARG A 56 3.63 -38.17 5.50
N GLY A 57 3.81 -37.88 4.23
CA GLY A 57 2.71 -37.83 3.28
C GLY A 57 1.99 -39.16 3.06
N ASP A 58 2.66 -40.30 3.11
CA ASP A 58 2.01 -41.62 3.09
C ASP A 58 1.09 -41.88 4.30
N VAL A 59 1.43 -41.33 5.47
CA VAL A 59 0.60 -41.42 6.69
C VAL A 59 -0.62 -40.54 6.52
N LEU A 60 -0.42 -39.31 6.03
CA LEU A 60 -1.52 -38.38 5.74
C LEU A 60 -2.47 -38.97 4.69
N MET A 61 -1.93 -39.53 3.60
CA MET A 61 -2.72 -40.19 2.55
C MET A 61 -3.53 -41.38 3.05
N ARG A 62 -2.95 -42.22 3.90
CA ARG A 62 -3.71 -43.31 4.52
C ARG A 62 -4.88 -42.80 5.36
N LYS A 63 -4.73 -41.66 6.05
CA LYS A 63 -5.83 -41.04 6.81
C LYS A 63 -6.90 -40.42 5.92
N ILE A 64 -6.50 -39.78 4.83
CA ILE A 64 -7.44 -39.28 3.81
C ILE A 64 -8.25 -40.46 3.25
N PHE A 65 -7.56 -41.53 2.82
CA PHE A 65 -8.22 -42.74 2.31
C PHE A 65 -9.16 -43.38 3.33
N GLN A 66 -8.71 -43.52 4.58
CA GLN A 66 -9.53 -44.04 5.68
C GLN A 66 -10.81 -43.21 5.88
N ARG A 67 -10.72 -41.89 5.75
CA ARG A 67 -11.87 -41.00 5.91
C ARG A 67 -12.82 -41.05 4.72
N LEU A 68 -12.29 -41.10 3.49
CA LEU A 68 -13.08 -41.15 2.26
C LEU A 68 -13.81 -42.49 2.09
N SER A 69 -13.21 -43.59 2.51
CA SER A 69 -13.75 -44.93 2.29
C SER A 69 -14.91 -45.30 3.22
N ASN A 70 -15.14 -44.62 4.36
CA ASN A 70 -16.22 -44.94 5.33
C ASN A 70 -16.39 -46.47 5.61
N GLY A 71 -15.33 -47.26 5.56
CA GLY A 71 -15.39 -48.72 5.75
C GLY A 71 -15.88 -49.55 4.54
N LEU A 72 -16.01 -48.97 3.34
CA LEU A 72 -16.33 -49.65 2.09
C LEU A 72 -15.30 -49.33 0.99
N THR A 73 -14.98 -50.35 0.20
CA THR A 73 -13.87 -50.37 -0.75
C THR A 73 -14.31 -49.90 -2.13
N ALA A 74 -14.08 -48.62 -2.46
CA ALA A 74 -13.75 -48.16 -3.83
C ALA A 74 -13.49 -46.63 -3.86
N THR A 75 -12.51 -46.14 -3.10
CA THR A 75 -11.93 -44.81 -3.39
C THR A 75 -10.69 -45.02 -4.26
N THR A 76 -10.55 -44.32 -5.38
CA THR A 76 -9.33 -44.36 -6.20
C THR A 76 -8.22 -43.53 -5.56
N GLN A 77 -6.96 -43.88 -5.80
CA GLN A 77 -5.80 -43.12 -5.35
C GLN A 77 -5.89 -41.65 -5.81
N GLU A 78 -6.26 -41.43 -7.06
CA GLU A 78 -6.46 -40.10 -7.67
C GLU A 78 -7.45 -39.23 -6.88
N HIS A 79 -8.55 -39.81 -6.40
CA HIS A 79 -9.52 -39.07 -5.60
C HIS A 79 -8.98 -38.69 -4.21
N ALA A 80 -8.11 -39.51 -3.63
CA ALA A 80 -7.43 -39.18 -2.37
C ALA A 80 -6.36 -38.11 -2.57
N ASP A 81 -5.61 -38.17 -3.69
CA ASP A 81 -4.61 -37.16 -4.06
C ASP A 81 -5.27 -35.78 -4.23
N GLU A 82 -6.45 -35.74 -4.84
CA GLU A 82 -7.25 -34.51 -4.94
C GLU A 82 -7.57 -33.86 -3.59
N PHE A 83 -7.85 -34.66 -2.56
CA PHE A 83 -8.12 -34.15 -1.21
C PHE A 83 -6.84 -33.81 -0.46
N PHE A 84 -5.74 -34.51 -0.71
CA PHE A 84 -4.42 -34.07 -0.25
C PHE A 84 -4.13 -32.66 -0.78
N ASP A 85 -4.25 -32.48 -2.09
CA ASP A 85 -4.02 -31.19 -2.72
C ASP A 85 -4.96 -30.12 -2.14
N ALA A 86 -6.23 -30.45 -1.92
CA ALA A 86 -7.18 -29.54 -1.27
C ALA A 86 -6.77 -29.15 0.18
N LEU A 87 -6.18 -30.05 0.96
CA LEU A 87 -5.63 -29.74 2.29
C LEU A 87 -4.44 -28.76 2.22
N VAL A 88 -3.60 -28.87 1.18
CA VAL A 88 -2.49 -27.93 0.95
C VAL A 88 -2.99 -26.59 0.43
N LEU A 89 -3.96 -26.61 -0.51
CA LEU A 89 -4.52 -25.40 -1.11
C LEU A 89 -5.31 -24.55 -0.11
N SER A 90 -6.07 -25.20 0.78
CA SER A 90 -6.78 -24.53 1.88
C SER A 90 -5.83 -23.86 2.87
N GLY A 91 -4.60 -24.38 2.97
CA GLY A 91 -3.62 -23.97 3.94
C GLY A 91 -3.80 -24.68 5.28
N PHE A 92 -4.47 -25.82 5.35
CA PHE A 92 -4.54 -26.62 6.59
C PHE A 92 -3.19 -27.30 6.89
N VAL A 93 -2.53 -27.80 5.85
CA VAL A 93 -1.17 -28.33 5.92
C VAL A 93 -0.31 -27.69 4.84
N SER A 94 0.99 -27.75 5.06
CA SER A 94 1.98 -27.09 4.21
C SER A 94 3.18 -28.01 3.99
N PRO A 95 3.71 -28.14 2.75
CA PRO A 95 4.92 -28.90 2.51
C PRO A 95 6.11 -28.28 3.25
N LEU A 96 6.80 -29.05 4.09
CA LEU A 96 7.91 -28.56 4.92
C LEU A 96 9.07 -27.97 4.08
N ARG A 97 9.32 -28.52 2.89
CA ARG A 97 10.41 -28.10 2.00
C ARG A 97 10.19 -26.73 1.36
N GLU A 98 8.97 -26.24 1.34
CA GLU A 98 8.64 -24.98 0.67
C GLU A 98 8.91 -23.74 1.52
N ARG A 99 9.32 -23.93 2.78
CA ARG A 99 9.69 -22.85 3.71
C ARG A 99 10.78 -21.93 3.13
N ASP A 100 11.71 -22.50 2.35
CA ASP A 100 12.94 -21.80 1.90
C ASP A 100 12.95 -21.43 0.41
N ALA A 101 11.93 -21.82 -0.36
CA ALA A 101 11.87 -21.56 -1.79
C ALA A 101 11.22 -20.20 -2.08
N VAL A 102 12.03 -19.16 -2.28
CA VAL A 102 11.58 -17.80 -2.68
C VAL A 102 10.85 -17.82 -4.05
N ASN A 103 10.97 -18.91 -4.82
CA ASN A 103 10.30 -19.11 -6.11
C ASN A 103 9.91 -20.58 -6.31
N ALA A 104 9.10 -21.17 -5.43
CA ALA A 104 8.58 -22.52 -5.67
C ALA A 104 7.78 -22.52 -6.99
N LYS A 105 8.11 -23.44 -7.91
CA LYS A 105 7.34 -23.64 -9.15
C LYS A 105 5.87 -23.85 -8.78
N LYS A 106 4.96 -23.32 -9.59
CA LYS A 106 3.53 -23.66 -9.53
C LYS A 106 3.40 -25.18 -9.63
N LEU A 107 3.09 -25.83 -8.51
CA LEU A 107 2.88 -27.26 -8.47
C LEU A 107 1.45 -27.56 -8.95
N GLU A 108 1.33 -28.50 -9.88
CA GLU A 108 0.04 -28.98 -10.39
C GLU A 108 -0.60 -30.00 -9.43
N SER A 109 0.21 -30.64 -8.58
CA SER A 109 -0.21 -31.49 -7.46
C SER A 109 0.83 -31.43 -6.32
N PHE A 110 0.37 -31.63 -5.09
CA PHE A 110 1.14 -31.60 -3.85
C PHE A 110 1.23 -32.97 -3.16
N ALA A 111 0.41 -33.94 -3.55
CA ALA A 111 0.45 -35.30 -3.03
C ALA A 111 1.86 -35.91 -3.21
N ASP A 112 2.55 -36.13 -2.09
CA ASP A 112 3.91 -36.69 -2.04
C ASP A 112 3.98 -37.66 -0.86
N ASP A 113 4.13 -38.95 -1.14
CA ASP A 113 4.17 -40.02 -0.14
C ASP A 113 5.40 -39.92 0.80
N LYS A 114 6.50 -39.35 0.30
CA LYS A 114 7.79 -39.24 1.01
C LYS A 114 8.00 -37.88 1.65
N GLY A 115 7.22 -36.88 1.24
CA GLY A 115 7.24 -35.53 1.77
C GLY A 115 6.85 -35.44 3.24
N PHE A 116 7.28 -34.36 3.90
CA PHE A 116 6.80 -34.00 5.24
C PHE A 116 5.92 -32.77 5.15
N PHE A 117 4.79 -32.81 5.87
CA PHE A 117 3.80 -31.75 5.89
C PHE A 117 3.61 -31.26 7.32
N VAL A 118 3.52 -29.95 7.49
CA VAL A 118 3.33 -29.28 8.77
C VAL A 118 1.94 -28.69 8.84
N PRO A 119 1.24 -28.76 9.98
CA PRO A 119 0.02 -27.99 10.16
C PRO A 119 0.38 -26.50 10.22
N THR A 120 -0.39 -25.66 9.55
CA THR A 120 -0.14 -24.21 9.52
C THR A 120 -0.61 -23.52 10.81
N ASP A 121 -1.66 -24.05 11.42
CA ASP A 121 -2.21 -23.64 12.71
C ASP A 121 -1.14 -23.72 13.81
N SER A 122 -0.88 -22.58 14.45
CA SER A 122 0.08 -22.42 15.54
C SER A 122 -0.20 -23.36 16.74
N GLN A 123 -1.45 -23.71 16.99
CA GLN A 123 -1.85 -24.62 18.07
C GLN A 123 -1.38 -26.05 17.81
N LEU A 124 -1.37 -26.47 16.54
CA LEU A 124 -1.09 -27.85 16.14
C LEU A 124 0.39 -28.11 15.81
N ASN A 125 1.14 -27.08 15.40
CA ASN A 125 2.55 -27.23 15.03
C ASN A 125 3.53 -26.99 16.19
N GLY A 126 3.05 -27.04 17.44
CA GLY A 126 3.89 -26.89 18.64
C GLY A 126 4.27 -25.45 18.96
N ARG A 127 3.52 -24.46 18.45
CA ARG A 127 3.82 -23.02 18.60
C ARG A 127 2.74 -22.25 19.35
N ALA A 128 1.80 -22.96 19.99
CA ALA A 128 0.67 -22.41 20.75
C ALA A 128 1.08 -21.30 21.73
N ASN A 129 2.25 -21.44 22.37
CA ASN A 129 2.73 -20.54 23.41
C ASN A 129 3.65 -19.41 22.90
N LEU A 130 3.90 -19.31 21.60
CA LEU A 130 4.88 -18.37 21.05
C LEU A 130 4.31 -17.01 20.65
N ASN A 131 3.01 -16.75 20.90
CA ASN A 131 2.29 -15.56 20.45
C ASN A 131 2.63 -15.19 19.00
N THR A 132 2.62 -16.20 18.13
CA THR A 132 3.01 -16.11 16.73
C THR A 132 1.86 -16.57 15.83
N ALA A 133 1.93 -16.20 14.55
CA ALA A 133 0.98 -16.64 13.54
C ALA A 133 1.73 -16.83 12.22
N SER A 134 1.24 -17.75 11.40
CA SER A 134 1.68 -17.99 10.03
C SER A 134 1.07 -17.00 9.05
N VAL A 135 1.64 -16.91 7.85
CA VAL A 135 1.03 -16.16 6.74
C VAL A 135 -0.40 -16.65 6.48
N TRP A 136 -0.63 -17.95 6.63
CA TRP A 136 -1.95 -18.57 6.47
C TRP A 136 -2.97 -18.10 7.51
N GLU A 137 -2.57 -17.98 8.77
CA GLU A 137 -3.44 -17.55 9.87
C GLU A 137 -3.79 -16.05 9.81
N VAL A 138 -2.95 -15.22 9.19
CA VAL A 138 -3.21 -13.77 9.04
C VAL A 138 -3.74 -13.37 7.66
N ARG A 139 -4.00 -14.36 6.80
CA ARG A 139 -4.46 -14.17 5.43
C ARG A 139 -5.89 -13.62 5.38
N ASP A 140 -6.75 -14.13 6.24
CA ASP A 140 -8.16 -13.74 6.26
C ASP A 140 -8.26 -12.28 6.72
N ASP A 141 -9.03 -11.46 5.98
CA ASP A 141 -9.12 -10.00 6.15
C ASP A 141 -7.81 -9.23 5.91
N ALA A 142 -6.84 -9.84 5.25
CA ALA A 142 -5.71 -9.10 4.68
C ALA A 142 -6.17 -8.19 3.54
N ILE A 143 -5.67 -6.96 3.53
CA ILE A 143 -6.00 -5.94 2.53
C ILE A 143 -4.79 -5.57 1.65
N GLN A 144 -3.59 -5.97 2.06
CA GLN A 144 -2.36 -5.85 1.26
C GLN A 144 -1.37 -6.92 1.69
N ALA A 145 -0.76 -7.61 0.72
CA ALA A 145 0.26 -8.61 0.98
C ALA A 145 1.24 -8.74 -0.20
N GLY A 146 2.53 -8.82 0.09
CA GLY A 146 3.56 -8.91 -0.94
C GLY A 146 4.98 -8.82 -0.42
N THR A 147 5.94 -9.05 -1.33
CA THR A 147 7.36 -8.89 -1.03
C THR A 147 7.71 -7.42 -0.92
N VAL A 148 8.45 -7.07 0.14
CA VAL A 148 8.98 -5.72 0.38
C VAL A 148 10.46 -5.80 0.74
N VAL A 149 11.19 -4.73 0.46
CA VAL A 149 12.64 -4.68 0.66
C VAL A 149 12.97 -3.84 1.89
N LYS A 150 13.77 -4.38 2.81
CA LYS A 150 14.20 -3.66 4.02
C LYS A 150 15.69 -3.35 3.97
N PRO A 151 16.13 -2.21 4.55
CA PRO A 151 17.55 -1.92 4.67
C PRO A 151 18.20 -2.90 5.67
N ALA A 152 19.34 -3.49 5.32
CA ALA A 152 20.07 -4.37 6.23
C ALA A 152 20.53 -3.62 7.49
N LYS A 153 20.33 -4.26 8.65
CA LYS A 153 20.70 -3.71 9.97
C LYS A 153 22.07 -4.16 10.50
N SER A 154 22.86 -4.93 9.75
CA SER A 154 24.12 -5.51 10.25
C SER A 154 25.34 -4.62 10.02
N TYR A 155 26.28 -4.62 10.97
CA TYR A 155 27.60 -3.97 10.83
C TYR A 155 28.35 -4.44 9.58
N ALA A 156 28.21 -5.71 9.20
CA ALA A 156 28.77 -6.26 7.98
C ALA A 156 28.16 -5.65 6.70
N ALA A 157 26.86 -5.34 6.70
CA ALA A 157 26.21 -4.64 5.58
C ALA A 157 26.67 -3.18 5.49
N TYR A 158 26.87 -2.50 6.63
CA TYR A 158 27.43 -1.15 6.68
C TYR A 158 28.89 -1.11 6.19
N ALA A 159 29.72 -2.08 6.61
CA ALA A 159 31.11 -2.22 6.16
C ALA A 159 31.20 -2.49 4.64
N LYS A 160 30.33 -3.36 4.10
CA LYS A 160 30.24 -3.63 2.66
C LYS A 160 29.80 -2.40 1.86
N LYS A 161 28.81 -1.65 2.34
CA LYS A 161 28.38 -0.37 1.74
C LYS A 161 29.52 0.65 1.69
N ARG A 162 30.32 0.74 2.75
CA ARG A 162 31.50 1.63 2.82
C ARG A 162 32.65 1.18 1.90
N MET A 163 32.67 -0.09 1.50
CA MET A 163 33.63 -0.67 0.54
C MET A 163 33.10 -0.70 -0.92
N GLY A 164 31.98 -0.03 -1.21
CA GLY A 164 31.45 0.09 -2.57
C GLY A 164 30.59 -1.10 -3.06
N TYR A 165 30.25 -2.05 -2.18
CA TYR A 165 29.28 -3.10 -2.50
C TYR A 165 27.85 -2.57 -2.31
N ALA A 166 26.92 -3.03 -3.15
CA ALA A 166 25.49 -2.70 -3.02
C ALA A 166 24.99 -3.01 -1.59
N ALA A 167 24.09 -2.18 -1.07
CA ALA A 167 23.44 -2.45 0.21
C ALA A 167 22.81 -3.84 0.15
N LEU A 168 22.99 -4.66 1.20
CA LEU A 168 22.35 -5.97 1.30
C LEU A 168 20.88 -5.76 1.67
N ASP A 169 20.12 -5.31 0.70
CA ASP A 169 18.67 -5.19 0.80
C ASP A 169 18.08 -6.58 1.13
N VAL A 170 17.36 -6.65 2.25
CA VAL A 170 16.76 -7.90 2.72
C VAL A 170 15.32 -7.94 2.25
N SER A 171 15.03 -8.85 1.32
CA SER A 171 13.64 -9.14 0.95
C SER A 171 12.93 -9.82 2.12
N CYS A 172 11.74 -9.36 2.42
CA CYS A 172 10.83 -9.99 3.36
C CYS A 172 9.41 -9.92 2.82
N TYR A 173 8.48 -10.62 3.44
CA TYR A 173 7.10 -10.62 3.02
C TYR A 173 6.24 -9.89 4.05
N ALA A 174 5.39 -8.98 3.62
CA ALA A 174 4.55 -8.17 4.49
C ALA A 174 3.07 -8.49 4.27
N VAL A 175 2.28 -8.39 5.34
CA VAL A 175 0.81 -8.51 5.30
C VAL A 175 0.20 -7.42 6.16
N VAL A 176 -0.67 -6.60 5.58
CA VAL A 176 -1.53 -5.65 6.29
C VAL A 176 -2.90 -6.31 6.47
N ASN A 177 -3.33 -6.45 7.72
CA ASN A 177 -4.59 -7.09 8.07
C ASN A 177 -5.54 -6.08 8.72
N ASP A 178 -6.74 -5.94 8.14
CA ASP A 178 -7.71 -4.94 8.60
C ASP A 178 -8.44 -5.38 9.87
N LYS A 179 -8.79 -6.66 9.99
CA LYS A 179 -9.47 -7.19 11.18
C LYS A 179 -8.57 -7.13 12.42
N HIS A 180 -7.31 -7.49 12.27
CA HIS A 180 -6.33 -7.47 13.35
C HIS A 180 -5.71 -6.09 13.56
N LYS A 181 -5.98 -5.12 12.66
CA LYS A 181 -5.37 -3.78 12.64
C LYS A 181 -3.85 -3.85 12.78
N CYS A 182 -3.20 -4.70 11.99
CA CYS A 182 -1.78 -5.02 12.15
C CYS A 182 -1.03 -5.07 10.82
N LEU A 183 0.24 -4.67 10.87
CA LEU A 183 1.25 -4.99 9.85
C LEU A 183 2.12 -6.14 10.37
N TYR A 184 2.13 -7.25 9.64
CA TYR A 184 2.98 -8.41 9.90
C TYR A 184 4.12 -8.46 8.88
N LEU A 185 5.32 -8.81 9.34
CA LEU A 185 6.48 -9.07 8.49
C LEU A 185 6.93 -10.51 8.68
N PHE A 186 7.24 -11.19 7.59
CA PHE A 186 7.59 -12.60 7.51
C PHE A 186 8.90 -12.77 6.75
N GLU A 187 9.62 -13.86 7.01
CA GLU A 187 10.82 -14.20 6.25
C GLU A 187 10.49 -14.60 4.79
N SER A 188 9.28 -15.13 4.56
CA SER A 188 8.76 -15.49 3.24
C SER A 188 7.23 -15.48 3.20
N ASP A 189 6.66 -15.55 2.00
CA ASP A 189 5.22 -15.64 1.70
C ASP A 189 4.55 -16.95 2.15
N HIS A 190 5.30 -17.81 2.81
CA HIS A 190 4.89 -19.12 3.29
C HIS A 190 5.44 -19.40 4.70
N ALA A 191 5.95 -18.37 5.37
CA ALA A 191 6.51 -18.50 6.69
C ALA A 191 5.43 -18.92 7.70
N LEU A 192 5.84 -19.80 8.60
CA LEU A 192 4.98 -20.27 9.68
C LEU A 192 4.87 -19.23 10.80
N GLN A 193 5.84 -18.32 10.94
CA GLN A 193 5.86 -17.29 11.98
C GLN A 193 6.24 -15.94 11.39
N PHE A 194 5.65 -14.87 11.92
CA PHE A 194 6.13 -13.52 11.65
C PHE A 194 7.48 -13.28 12.33
N SER A 195 8.33 -12.49 11.67
CA SER A 195 9.56 -11.91 12.22
C SER A 195 9.31 -10.63 13.00
N SER A 196 8.22 -9.91 12.67
CA SER A 196 7.81 -8.70 13.37
C SER A 196 6.30 -8.47 13.18
N LYS A 197 5.67 -7.87 14.18
CA LYS A 197 4.26 -7.46 14.16
C LYS A 197 4.19 -6.02 14.67
N MET A 198 3.41 -5.18 14.02
CA MET A 198 3.11 -3.83 14.44
C MET A 198 1.60 -3.65 14.55
N ASP A 199 1.14 -3.23 15.72
CA ASP A 199 -0.24 -2.79 15.91
C ASP A 199 -0.41 -1.41 15.24
N LEU A 200 -1.35 -1.31 14.32
CA LEU A 200 -1.65 -0.10 13.56
C LEU A 200 -2.77 0.73 14.21
N SER A 201 -3.47 0.20 15.21
CA SER A 201 -4.58 0.89 15.88
C SER A 201 -4.14 1.80 17.04
N ILE A 202 -2.90 1.65 17.53
CA ILE A 202 -2.41 2.35 18.72
C ILE A 202 -1.21 3.24 18.35
N GLU A 203 -1.44 4.55 18.27
CA GLU A 203 -0.41 5.58 18.02
C GLU A 203 0.49 5.29 16.80
N ALA A 204 0.02 4.43 15.89
CA ALA A 204 0.79 4.04 14.73
C ALA A 204 0.68 5.11 13.65
N THR A 205 1.81 5.37 13.00
CA THR A 205 1.92 6.39 11.97
C THR A 205 2.58 5.82 10.74
N VAL A 206 2.17 6.31 9.57
CA VAL A 206 2.76 5.91 8.30
C VAL A 206 3.10 7.14 7.46
N GLN A 207 4.26 7.10 6.82
CA GLN A 207 4.77 8.18 6.00
C GLN A 207 5.61 7.64 4.83
N PHE A 208 5.78 8.46 3.80
CA PHE A 208 6.79 8.19 2.78
C PHE A 208 8.19 8.34 3.39
N ASP A 209 9.14 7.53 2.92
CA ASP A 209 10.52 7.53 3.38
C ASP A 209 11.47 7.69 2.18
N GLU A 210 12.31 8.73 2.21
CA GLU A 210 13.22 9.07 1.11
C GLU A 210 14.55 8.34 1.17
N THR A 211 14.82 7.58 2.25
CA THR A 211 16.07 6.83 2.37
C THR A 211 16.10 5.63 1.42
N LEU A 212 14.95 5.23 0.89
CA LEU A 212 14.79 4.17 -0.10
C LEU A 212 13.90 4.68 -1.26
N ALA A 213 14.21 4.26 -2.48
CA ALA A 213 13.31 4.48 -3.62
C ALA A 213 11.95 3.83 -3.31
N PHE A 214 10.86 4.60 -3.47
CA PHE A 214 9.50 4.18 -3.11
C PHE A 214 9.38 3.67 -1.65
N GLY A 215 10.12 4.28 -0.72
CA GLY A 215 10.15 3.90 0.68
C GLY A 215 8.91 4.28 1.47
N ILE A 216 8.54 3.43 2.41
CA ILE A 216 7.46 3.64 3.39
C ILE A 216 8.04 3.39 4.77
N ARG A 217 7.77 4.32 5.69
CA ARG A 217 8.05 4.17 7.11
C ARG A 217 6.76 4.01 7.87
N VAL A 218 6.68 2.96 8.67
CA VAL A 218 5.61 2.74 9.65
C VAL A 218 6.23 2.77 11.03
N THR A 219 5.69 3.61 11.91
CA THR A 219 6.17 3.78 13.29
C THR A 219 5.03 3.48 14.24
N GLY A 220 5.22 2.50 15.13
CA GLY A 220 4.30 2.22 16.23
C GLY A 220 5.02 2.31 17.57
N THR A 221 4.32 1.93 18.64
CA THR A 221 4.83 2.01 20.02
C THR A 221 6.10 1.18 20.26
N ALA A 222 6.24 0.03 19.59
CA ALA A 222 7.40 -0.86 19.71
C ALA A 222 8.60 -0.48 18.82
N GLY A 223 8.47 0.58 18.00
CA GLY A 223 9.53 1.07 17.11
C GLY A 223 9.06 1.29 15.67
N SER A 224 10.02 1.48 14.77
CA SER A 224 9.76 1.76 13.35
C SER A 224 10.25 0.67 12.41
N VAL A 225 9.50 0.41 11.35
CA VAL A 225 9.95 -0.31 10.17
C VAL A 225 10.01 0.63 8.97
N VAL A 226 11.07 0.49 8.18
CA VAL A 226 11.18 1.12 6.85
C VAL A 226 11.32 0.01 5.83
N PHE A 227 10.56 0.09 4.74
CA PHE A 227 10.67 -0.81 3.61
C PHE A 227 10.37 -0.09 2.29
N SER A 228 10.88 -0.59 1.18
CA SER A 228 10.58 -0.14 -0.18
C SER A 228 9.79 -1.18 -0.97
N VAL A 229 9.16 -0.70 -2.04
CA VAL A 229 8.36 -1.47 -2.99
C VAL A 229 8.78 -1.13 -4.43
N GLU A 230 8.26 -1.86 -5.42
CA GLU A 230 8.79 -1.81 -6.80
C GLU A 230 8.39 -0.56 -7.59
N SER A 231 7.31 0.12 -7.21
CA SER A 231 6.79 1.28 -7.94
C SER A 231 6.11 2.30 -7.04
N LYS A 232 5.91 3.50 -7.57
CA LYS A 232 5.15 4.57 -6.90
C LYS A 232 3.69 4.16 -6.66
N GLU A 233 3.07 3.50 -7.62
CA GLU A 233 1.69 3.01 -7.50
C GLU A 233 1.57 2.00 -6.35
N LEU A 234 2.53 1.10 -6.22
CA LEU A 234 2.59 0.18 -5.09
C LEU A 234 2.85 0.94 -3.78
N GLN A 235 3.73 1.95 -3.78
CA GLN A 235 4.01 2.75 -2.59
C GLN A 235 2.72 3.37 -2.02
N ASP A 236 1.91 3.94 -2.90
CA ASP A 236 0.64 4.56 -2.52
C ASP A 236 -0.40 3.50 -2.10
N ALA A 237 -0.45 2.34 -2.77
CA ALA A 237 -1.34 1.25 -2.39
C ALA A 237 -1.01 0.68 -1.00
N TRP A 238 0.27 0.47 -0.70
CA TRP A 238 0.73 0.03 0.62
C TRP A 238 0.46 1.08 1.70
N LEU A 239 0.76 2.36 1.44
CA LEU A 239 0.47 3.45 2.36
C LEU A 239 -1.03 3.50 2.71
N ASN A 240 -1.90 3.48 1.70
CA ASN A 240 -3.35 3.51 1.88
C ASN A 240 -3.86 2.30 2.67
N SER A 241 -3.30 1.13 2.42
CA SER A 241 -3.68 -0.09 3.15
C SER A 241 -3.31 0.02 4.62
N ILE A 242 -2.13 0.55 4.94
CA ILE A 242 -1.69 0.77 6.31
C ILE A 242 -2.57 1.80 7.03
N ILE A 243 -3.01 2.85 6.33
CA ILE A 243 -3.97 3.85 6.84
C ILE A 243 -5.33 3.18 7.11
N ASN A 244 -5.85 2.41 6.16
CA ASN A 244 -7.13 1.71 6.30
C ASN A 244 -7.12 0.73 7.49
N ALA A 245 -5.98 0.09 7.74
CA ALA A 245 -5.78 -0.80 8.89
C ALA A 245 -5.54 -0.05 10.22
N GLY A 246 -5.57 1.28 10.26
CA GLY A 246 -5.66 2.09 11.48
C GLY A 246 -4.56 3.12 11.68
N ALA A 247 -3.46 3.07 10.91
CA ALA A 247 -2.36 4.00 11.12
C ALA A 247 -2.72 5.43 10.68
N GLN A 248 -2.21 6.42 11.39
CA GLN A 248 -2.36 7.82 10.99
C GLN A 248 -1.29 8.20 9.96
N TYR A 249 -1.70 8.81 8.86
CA TYR A 249 -0.72 9.37 7.94
C TYR A 249 0.02 10.54 8.60
N ARG A 250 1.35 10.44 8.70
CA ARG A 250 2.21 11.57 9.02
C ARG A 250 2.84 12.06 7.73
N GLU A 251 2.48 13.28 7.35
CA GLU A 251 3.29 13.97 6.38
C GLU A 251 4.61 14.33 7.08
N ALA A 252 5.75 14.04 6.46
CA ALA A 252 7.00 14.64 6.90
C ALA A 252 6.90 16.14 6.58
N PHE A 253 6.24 16.90 7.45
CA PHE A 253 6.19 18.34 7.31
C PHE A 253 7.65 18.82 7.40
N ASN A 254 8.12 19.50 6.36
CA ASN A 254 9.24 20.41 6.55
C ASN A 254 8.83 21.33 7.71
N LEU A 255 9.52 21.27 8.86
CA LEU A 255 9.17 21.99 10.09
C LEU A 255 8.90 23.50 9.84
N ALA A 256 9.42 24.06 8.75
CA ALA A 256 9.14 25.41 8.31
C ALA A 256 7.68 25.66 7.90
N ALA A 257 6.91 24.66 7.47
CA ALA A 257 5.52 24.84 7.03
C ALA A 257 4.53 25.03 8.20
N GLU A 258 4.85 24.53 9.40
CA GLU A 258 4.01 24.71 10.60
C GLU A 258 4.03 26.16 11.12
N THR A 259 5.05 26.95 10.75
CA THR A 259 5.16 28.36 11.13
C THR A 259 4.57 29.32 10.10
N VAL A 260 4.18 28.81 8.92
CA VAL A 260 3.57 29.59 7.83
C VAL A 260 2.16 29.97 8.23
N LYS A 261 1.87 31.27 8.23
CA LYS A 261 0.57 31.80 8.64
C LYS A 261 -0.32 32.16 7.46
N SER A 262 0.26 32.37 6.29
CA SER A 262 -0.46 32.74 5.07
C SER A 262 0.20 32.11 3.86
N LEU A 263 -0.58 31.89 2.79
CA LEU A 263 -0.06 31.55 1.47
C LEU A 263 1.05 32.54 1.05
N TYR A 264 0.95 33.81 1.45
CA TYR A 264 1.87 34.88 1.07
C TYR A 264 3.30 34.72 1.60
N ASP A 265 3.49 33.98 2.69
CA ASP A 265 4.82 33.70 3.24
C ASP A 265 5.60 32.67 2.41
N LEU A 266 4.95 32.07 1.40
CA LEU A 266 5.49 30.99 0.58
C LEU A 266 6.06 31.51 -0.73
N LYS A 267 6.89 30.67 -1.33
CA LYS A 267 7.49 30.87 -2.65
C LYS A 267 7.63 29.54 -3.35
N ASP A 268 7.69 29.59 -4.67
CA ASP A 268 7.83 28.40 -5.48
C ASP A 268 8.49 28.72 -6.83
N PHE A 269 8.75 27.72 -7.67
CA PHE A 269 9.43 27.90 -8.96
C PHE A 269 8.49 27.72 -10.15
N ASP A 270 8.55 28.65 -11.10
CA ASP A 270 7.81 28.57 -12.34
C ASP A 270 8.41 27.56 -13.33
N MET A 271 7.75 27.34 -14.46
CA MET A 271 8.22 26.42 -15.51
C MET A 271 9.60 26.75 -16.09
N ALA A 272 10.09 27.98 -15.93
CA ALA A 272 11.42 28.42 -16.34
C ALA A 272 12.46 28.33 -15.21
N GLY A 273 12.09 27.75 -14.06
CA GLY A 273 12.95 27.65 -12.87
C GLY A 273 13.14 28.98 -12.15
N LYS A 274 12.32 29.99 -12.41
CA LYS A 274 12.39 31.28 -11.72
C LYS A 274 11.55 31.24 -10.46
N GLU A 275 12.12 31.70 -9.35
CA GLU A 275 11.40 31.83 -8.08
C GLU A 275 10.29 32.88 -8.18
N VAL A 276 9.09 32.50 -7.75
CA VAL A 276 7.88 33.31 -7.68
C VAL A 276 7.41 33.33 -6.23
N SER A 277 7.43 34.51 -5.62
CA SER A 277 6.83 34.72 -4.31
C SER A 277 5.31 34.72 -4.41
N MET A 278 4.63 34.04 -3.48
CA MET A 278 3.17 34.02 -3.40
C MET A 278 2.58 35.35 -2.92
N GLU A 279 3.40 36.23 -2.34
CA GLU A 279 3.07 37.63 -2.05
C GLU A 279 2.53 38.37 -3.28
N LYS A 280 2.97 37.97 -4.48
CA LYS A 280 2.46 38.49 -5.77
C LYS A 280 0.93 38.41 -5.87
N TYR A 281 0.30 37.45 -5.19
CA TYR A 281 -1.13 37.20 -5.24
C TYR A 281 -1.90 37.84 -4.07
N ARG A 282 -1.28 38.81 -3.36
CA ARG A 282 -1.95 39.54 -2.29
C ARG A 282 -3.24 40.21 -2.77
N GLY A 283 -4.32 40.06 -1.98
CA GLY A 283 -5.63 40.65 -2.28
C GLY A 283 -6.43 39.91 -3.36
N LYS A 284 -5.89 38.81 -3.90
CA LYS A 284 -6.54 37.96 -4.92
C LYS A 284 -7.16 36.73 -4.27
N VAL A 285 -8.23 36.24 -4.87
CA VAL A 285 -8.75 34.89 -4.59
C VAL A 285 -7.89 33.92 -5.39
N VAL A 286 -7.27 32.94 -4.73
CA VAL A 286 -6.30 32.04 -5.39
C VAL A 286 -6.84 30.62 -5.41
N LEU A 287 -6.91 30.03 -6.60
CA LEU A 287 -7.26 28.62 -6.80
C LEU A 287 -5.99 27.82 -7.12
N VAL A 288 -5.51 27.05 -6.15
CA VAL A 288 -4.34 26.17 -6.28
C VAL A 288 -4.78 24.78 -6.71
N VAL A 289 -4.20 24.24 -7.79
CA VAL A 289 -4.60 22.94 -8.36
C VAL A 289 -3.38 22.10 -8.73
N ASN A 290 -3.32 20.84 -8.28
CA ASN A 290 -2.36 19.88 -8.84
C ASN A 290 -2.91 19.32 -10.15
N VAL A 291 -2.17 19.43 -11.26
CA VAL A 291 -2.68 19.12 -12.60
C VAL A 291 -1.94 17.97 -13.27
N SER A 292 -2.57 17.40 -14.31
CA SER A 292 -2.00 16.34 -15.14
C SER A 292 -2.56 16.36 -16.57
N THR A 293 -1.81 15.84 -17.52
CA THR A 293 -2.05 15.80 -18.98
C THR A 293 -2.66 14.47 -19.41
N LEU A 294 -2.30 13.34 -18.78
CA LEU A 294 -2.76 12.00 -19.14
C LEU A 294 -3.83 11.42 -18.20
N CYS A 295 -4.41 12.26 -17.35
CA CYS A 295 -5.47 11.83 -16.43
C CYS A 295 -6.85 11.81 -17.10
N ALA A 296 -7.68 10.83 -16.75
CA ALA A 296 -9.08 10.75 -17.24
C ALA A 296 -9.94 11.98 -16.86
N LEU A 297 -9.50 12.76 -15.86
CA LEU A 297 -10.17 13.99 -15.42
C LEU A 297 -9.70 15.25 -16.18
N THR A 298 -8.63 15.16 -16.96
CA THR A 298 -8.04 16.26 -17.75
C THR A 298 -9.05 16.91 -18.72
N PRO A 299 -9.86 16.16 -19.49
CA PRO A 299 -10.82 16.74 -20.43
C PRO A 299 -11.96 17.53 -19.77
N ILE A 300 -12.18 17.35 -18.46
CA ILE A 300 -13.19 18.08 -17.71
C ILE A 300 -12.56 19.27 -16.99
N ASN A 301 -11.39 19.07 -16.37
CA ASN A 301 -10.80 20.07 -15.49
C ASN A 301 -10.19 21.25 -16.25
N TYR A 302 -9.34 21.04 -17.25
CA TYR A 302 -8.71 22.17 -17.95
C TYR A 302 -9.72 23.10 -18.63
N PRO A 303 -10.74 22.61 -19.37
CA PRO A 303 -11.74 23.50 -19.96
C PRO A 303 -12.51 24.32 -18.92
N GLN A 304 -12.84 23.71 -17.78
CA GLN A 304 -13.56 24.41 -16.71
C GLN A 304 -12.68 25.43 -15.97
N LEU A 305 -11.40 25.12 -15.74
CA LEU A 305 -10.43 26.08 -15.19
C LEU A 305 -10.24 27.27 -16.13
N ALA A 306 -10.04 27.03 -17.43
CA ALA A 306 -9.93 28.09 -18.43
C ALA A 306 -11.18 28.96 -18.50
N LYS A 307 -12.38 28.37 -18.34
CA LYS A 307 -13.64 29.10 -18.28
C LYS A 307 -13.75 29.99 -17.04
N LEU A 308 -13.35 29.50 -15.86
CA LEU A 308 -13.33 30.30 -14.63
C LEU A 308 -12.35 31.46 -14.73
N ASP A 309 -11.14 31.18 -15.19
CA ASP A 309 -10.08 32.14 -15.41
C ASP A 309 -10.51 33.26 -16.38
N ALA A 310 -11.03 32.91 -17.56
CA ALA A 310 -11.55 33.89 -18.51
C ALA A 310 -12.70 34.75 -17.95
N LYS A 311 -13.48 34.23 -17.00
CA LYS A 311 -14.62 34.94 -16.42
C LYS A 311 -14.24 35.87 -15.26
N TYR A 312 -13.28 35.47 -14.44
CA TYR A 312 -13.03 36.10 -13.14
C TYR A 312 -11.62 36.64 -12.93
N ARG A 313 -10.67 36.44 -13.85
CA ARG A 313 -9.30 36.93 -13.70
C ARG A 313 -9.26 38.44 -13.45
N ASP A 314 -9.98 39.21 -14.25
CA ASP A 314 -10.04 40.67 -14.13
C ASP A 314 -10.77 41.14 -12.86
N GLN A 315 -11.53 40.25 -12.21
CA GLN A 315 -12.23 40.51 -10.94
C GLN A 315 -11.36 40.14 -9.71
N GLY A 316 -10.20 39.53 -9.95
CA GLY A 316 -9.23 39.18 -8.91
C GLY A 316 -9.10 37.70 -8.58
N LEU A 317 -9.60 36.80 -9.45
CA LEU A 317 -9.27 35.37 -9.37
C LEU A 317 -7.89 35.10 -10.00
N GLU A 318 -7.07 34.30 -9.35
CA GLU A 318 -5.80 33.79 -9.88
C GLU A 318 -5.79 32.26 -9.76
N ILE A 319 -5.52 31.56 -10.87
CA ILE A 319 -5.39 30.10 -10.86
C ILE A 319 -3.90 29.74 -10.91
N LEU A 320 -3.46 28.88 -9.99
CA LEU A 320 -2.08 28.39 -9.93
C LEU A 320 -2.07 26.88 -10.20
N ALA A 321 -1.49 26.49 -11.33
CA ALA A 321 -1.43 25.11 -11.76
C ALA A 321 -0.06 24.48 -11.47
N PHE A 322 -0.09 23.35 -10.76
CA PHE A 322 1.10 22.63 -10.30
C PHE A 322 1.12 21.22 -10.92
N PRO A 323 1.82 21.01 -12.04
CA PRO A 323 1.98 19.67 -12.62
C PRO A 323 2.64 18.71 -11.62
N CYS A 324 2.11 17.49 -11.53
CA CYS A 324 2.62 16.49 -10.60
C CYS A 324 2.53 15.09 -11.19
N ASN A 325 3.65 14.34 -11.15
CA ASN A 325 3.72 12.99 -11.71
C ASN A 325 3.51 11.87 -10.67
N GLN A 326 3.19 12.21 -9.42
CA GLN A 326 3.04 11.23 -8.34
C GLN A 326 1.83 10.29 -8.52
N PHE A 327 0.87 10.65 -9.38
CA PHE A 327 -0.41 9.95 -9.50
C PHE A 327 -0.45 9.13 -10.79
N ALA A 328 -0.09 7.85 -10.68
CA ALA A 328 -0.05 6.85 -11.76
C ALA A 328 0.77 7.29 -12.98
N GLY A 329 1.84 8.07 -12.77
CA GLY A 329 2.74 8.51 -13.84
C GLY A 329 2.05 9.34 -14.94
N GLN A 330 0.94 10.03 -14.61
CA GLN A 330 0.09 10.71 -15.60
C GLN A 330 0.59 12.12 -16.00
N GLU A 331 1.78 12.51 -15.58
CA GLU A 331 2.48 13.74 -15.99
C GLU A 331 3.93 13.46 -16.39
N PRO A 332 4.17 12.57 -17.37
CA PRO A 332 5.52 12.13 -17.69
C PRO A 332 6.35 13.20 -18.40
N GLY A 333 5.71 14.11 -19.15
CA GLY A 333 6.37 15.04 -20.06
C GLY A 333 7.25 16.12 -19.40
N THR A 334 8.10 16.76 -20.20
CA THR A 334 8.92 17.91 -19.78
C THR A 334 8.07 19.17 -19.59
N HIS A 335 8.66 20.24 -19.04
CA HIS A 335 7.96 21.52 -18.89
C HIS A 335 7.45 22.06 -20.24
N GLU A 336 8.24 21.92 -21.30
CA GLU A 336 7.88 22.34 -22.65
C GLU A 336 6.72 21.53 -23.21
N GLU A 337 6.74 20.20 -23.04
CA GLU A 337 5.68 19.31 -23.50
C GLU A 337 4.36 19.56 -22.76
N ILE A 338 4.43 19.82 -21.45
CA ILE A 338 3.26 20.17 -20.63
C ILE A 338 2.66 21.49 -21.11
N LEU A 339 3.48 22.52 -21.30
CA LEU A 339 3.02 23.82 -21.79
C LEU A 339 2.43 23.73 -23.20
N GLU A 340 3.03 22.94 -24.08
CA GLU A 340 2.48 22.70 -25.42
C GLU A 340 1.13 22.00 -25.35
N PHE A 341 0.99 20.97 -24.51
CA PHE A 341 -0.26 20.23 -24.35
C PHE A 341 -1.41 21.13 -23.90
N VAL A 342 -1.17 22.06 -22.97
CA VAL A 342 -2.25 22.89 -22.39
C VAL A 342 -2.69 24.03 -23.31
N LYS A 343 -1.93 24.38 -24.35
CA LYS A 343 -2.33 25.40 -25.34
C LYS A 343 -3.69 25.12 -25.99
N LYS A 344 -4.03 23.84 -26.22
CA LYS A 344 -5.33 23.45 -26.81
C LYS A 344 -6.53 23.81 -25.93
N TYR A 345 -6.32 24.06 -24.64
CA TYR A 345 -7.35 24.49 -23.69
C TYR A 345 -7.36 26.00 -23.47
N ASN A 346 -6.48 26.76 -24.14
CA ASN A 346 -6.34 28.21 -24.00
C ASN A 346 -6.18 28.65 -22.53
N CYS A 347 -5.44 27.86 -21.74
CA CYS A 347 -5.11 28.22 -20.36
C CYS A 347 -4.10 29.38 -20.37
N GLN A 348 -4.42 30.48 -19.70
CA GLN A 348 -3.51 31.64 -19.60
C GLN A 348 -3.14 32.00 -18.15
N PHE A 349 -3.47 31.12 -17.22
CA PHE A 349 -3.08 31.20 -15.82
C PHE A 349 -1.67 30.62 -15.59
N GLN A 350 -1.09 30.87 -14.41
CA GLN A 350 0.29 30.51 -14.10
C GLN A 350 0.47 28.99 -13.94
N PHE A 351 1.45 28.44 -14.65
CA PHE A 351 1.97 27.09 -14.39
C PHE A 351 3.29 27.17 -13.64
N PHE A 352 3.43 26.30 -12.64
CA PHE A 352 4.66 26.09 -11.89
C PHE A 352 5.42 24.88 -12.44
N GLU A 353 6.69 24.73 -12.08
CA GLU A 353 7.48 23.55 -12.49
C GLU A 353 6.84 22.24 -12.03
N LYS A 354 7.18 21.12 -12.67
CA LYS A 354 6.66 19.81 -12.25
C LYS A 354 7.35 19.38 -10.95
N HIS A 355 6.58 19.14 -9.90
CA HIS A 355 7.14 18.69 -8.61
C HIS A 355 6.11 17.87 -7.79
N ASP A 356 6.62 17.18 -6.78
CA ASP A 356 5.85 16.37 -5.83
C ASP A 356 4.98 17.22 -4.91
N VAL A 357 3.74 16.78 -4.68
CA VAL A 357 2.76 17.44 -3.82
C VAL A 357 2.47 16.67 -2.54
N ASN A 358 3.00 15.46 -2.38
CA ASN A 358 2.94 14.60 -1.20
C ASN A 358 4.34 14.12 -0.77
N GLY A 359 4.49 13.77 0.51
CA GLY A 359 5.75 13.25 1.06
C GLY A 359 6.72 14.34 1.53
N ALA A 360 7.94 13.93 1.92
CA ALA A 360 8.94 14.85 2.48
C ALA A 360 9.41 15.90 1.45
N GLY A 361 9.53 15.50 0.18
CA GLY A 361 9.74 16.40 -0.95
C GLY A 361 8.51 17.18 -1.41
N ALA A 362 7.39 17.17 -0.68
CA ALA A 362 6.23 17.97 -1.07
C ALA A 362 6.55 19.47 -1.05
N ARG A 363 6.12 20.17 -2.10
CA ARG A 363 6.27 21.63 -2.18
C ARG A 363 5.66 22.34 -0.98
N PRO A 364 6.26 23.42 -0.46
CA PRO A 364 5.75 24.17 0.69
C PRO A 364 4.28 24.60 0.55
N VAL A 365 3.86 25.01 -0.65
CA VAL A 365 2.46 25.39 -0.95
C VAL A 365 1.48 24.27 -0.60
N PHE A 366 1.70 23.06 -1.09
CA PHE A 366 0.80 21.95 -0.79
C PHE A 366 0.94 21.45 0.64
N THR A 367 2.14 21.45 1.20
CA THR A 367 2.38 21.10 2.61
C THR A 367 1.56 21.99 3.54
N TYR A 368 1.59 23.32 3.34
CA TYR A 368 0.77 24.29 4.06
C TYR A 368 -0.74 24.05 3.86
N LEU A 369 -1.19 23.95 2.60
CA LEU A 369 -2.62 23.83 2.28
C LEU A 369 -3.24 22.54 2.83
N LYS A 370 -2.53 21.41 2.76
CA LYS A 370 -2.99 20.13 3.32
C LYS A 370 -3.03 20.12 4.85
N ALA A 371 -2.13 20.86 5.51
CA ALA A 371 -2.13 21.02 6.95
C ALA A 371 -3.34 21.84 7.43
N GLN A 372 -3.63 22.96 6.75
CA GLN A 372 -4.75 23.85 7.09
C GLN A 372 -6.12 23.27 6.68
N LEU A 373 -6.17 22.52 5.58
CA LEU A 373 -7.37 21.91 5.04
C LEU A 373 -7.19 20.39 4.89
N PRO A 374 -7.25 19.64 6.01
CA PRO A 374 -7.07 18.20 6.01
C PRO A 374 -8.16 17.49 5.18
N GLY A 375 -7.80 16.36 4.58
CA GLY A 375 -8.75 15.52 3.85
C GLY A 375 -9.47 14.56 4.80
N ALA A 376 -10.63 14.04 4.36
CA ALA A 376 -11.47 13.14 5.18
C ALA A 376 -10.78 11.83 5.61
N PHE A 377 -9.70 11.42 4.94
CA PHE A 377 -8.96 10.19 5.24
C PHE A 377 -7.44 10.47 5.25
N GLY A 378 -7.04 11.55 5.91
CA GLY A 378 -5.66 12.03 5.97
C GLY A 378 -5.40 13.24 5.08
N ASN A 379 -4.24 13.86 5.29
CA ASN A 379 -3.92 15.17 4.71
C ASN A 379 -3.42 15.09 3.27
N PHE A 380 -2.81 13.96 2.87
CA PHE A 380 -2.24 13.78 1.53
C PHE A 380 -3.26 13.98 0.40
N ILE A 381 -2.75 14.41 -0.76
CA ILE A 381 -3.52 14.52 -2.00
C ILE A 381 -3.73 13.13 -2.57
N LYS A 382 -4.98 12.77 -2.85
CA LYS A 382 -5.34 11.42 -3.29
C LYS A 382 -5.15 11.18 -4.78
N TRP A 383 -5.23 12.24 -5.59
CA TRP A 383 -5.18 12.13 -7.04
C TRP A 383 -4.92 13.48 -7.71
N ASN A 384 -4.71 13.42 -9.03
CA ASN A 384 -4.73 14.58 -9.93
C ASN A 384 -6.01 15.41 -9.75
N PHE A 385 -5.87 16.73 -9.87
CA PHE A 385 -6.94 17.72 -9.78
C PHE A 385 -7.60 17.84 -8.40
N THR A 386 -6.86 17.69 -7.30
CA THR A 386 -7.30 18.25 -6.02
C THR A 386 -7.14 19.77 -6.08
N LYS A 387 -8.11 20.52 -5.55
CA LYS A 387 -8.09 21.98 -5.56
C LYS A 387 -8.15 22.53 -4.15
N PHE A 388 -7.49 23.66 -3.95
CA PHE A 388 -7.58 24.46 -2.74
C PHE A 388 -7.92 25.89 -3.13
N LEU A 389 -8.97 26.42 -2.53
CA LEU A 389 -9.35 27.81 -2.67
C LEU A 389 -8.83 28.59 -1.48
N VAL A 390 -8.18 29.72 -1.76
CA VAL A 390 -7.56 30.62 -0.79
C VAL A 390 -8.21 32.00 -0.96
N ASP A 391 -8.52 32.66 0.15
CA ASP A 391 -9.18 33.96 0.16
C ASP A 391 -8.23 35.13 -0.17
N ARG A 392 -8.79 36.35 -0.22
CA ARG A 392 -8.05 37.59 -0.49
C ARG A 392 -7.03 37.99 0.58
N ASN A 393 -7.02 37.31 1.73
CA ASN A 393 -6.07 37.52 2.82
C ASN A 393 -4.97 36.42 2.83
N GLY A 394 -4.98 35.53 1.83
CA GLY A 394 -4.03 34.44 1.71
C GLY A 394 -4.32 33.29 2.66
N GLN A 395 -5.53 33.23 3.22
CA GLN A 395 -5.96 32.18 4.13
C GLN A 395 -6.68 31.05 3.37
N PRO A 396 -6.37 29.77 3.66
CA PRO A 396 -7.06 28.65 3.05
C PRO A 396 -8.55 28.64 3.40
N TYR A 397 -9.41 28.68 2.39
CA TYR A 397 -10.86 28.69 2.53
C TYR A 397 -11.44 27.27 2.47
N ARG A 398 -11.14 26.52 1.40
CA ARG A 398 -11.72 25.19 1.19
C ARG A 398 -10.91 24.28 0.27
N ARG A 399 -10.97 22.97 0.54
CA ARG A 399 -10.39 21.90 -0.29
C ARG A 399 -11.50 21.17 -1.06
N TYR A 400 -11.24 20.89 -2.34
CA TYR A 400 -12.14 20.15 -3.23
C TYR A 400 -11.47 18.88 -3.76
N ALA A 401 -12.24 17.81 -3.85
CA ALA A 401 -11.79 16.51 -4.30
C ALA A 401 -11.50 16.49 -5.82
N PRO A 402 -10.71 15.52 -6.31
CA PRO A 402 -10.47 15.30 -7.73
C PRO A 402 -11.71 15.34 -8.62
N LYS A 403 -12.81 14.74 -8.15
CA LYS A 403 -14.08 14.62 -8.89
C LYS A 403 -14.96 15.86 -8.83
N ASP A 404 -14.65 16.82 -7.94
CA ASP A 404 -15.37 18.09 -7.87
C ASP A 404 -14.90 18.95 -9.06
N GLY A 405 -15.75 19.08 -10.07
CA GLY A 405 -15.46 19.87 -11.27
C GLY A 405 -15.31 21.36 -10.92
N PRO A 406 -14.38 22.11 -11.54
CA PRO A 406 -14.16 23.51 -11.18
C PRO A 406 -15.42 24.40 -11.16
N LEU A 407 -16.36 24.17 -12.07
CA LEU A 407 -17.62 24.94 -12.10
C LEU A 407 -18.60 24.58 -10.96
N SER A 408 -18.44 23.44 -10.30
CA SER A 408 -19.34 23.01 -9.21
C SER A 408 -19.20 23.86 -7.95
N PHE A 409 -18.07 24.55 -7.78
CA PHE A 409 -17.79 25.45 -6.65
C PHE A 409 -17.62 26.91 -7.10
N GLU A 410 -18.16 27.28 -8.25
CA GLU A 410 -18.11 28.65 -8.76
C GLU A 410 -18.70 29.67 -7.76
N GLU A 411 -19.71 29.28 -6.99
CA GLU A 411 -20.34 30.16 -6.00
C GLU A 411 -19.42 30.50 -4.82
N ASP A 412 -18.57 29.57 -4.40
CA ASP A 412 -17.54 29.82 -3.38
C ASP A 412 -16.54 30.88 -3.90
N ILE A 413 -16.17 30.81 -5.18
CA ILE A 413 -15.30 31.82 -5.81
C ILE A 413 -15.96 33.21 -5.81
N LYS A 414 -17.22 33.31 -6.26
CA LYS A 414 -17.93 34.60 -6.27
C LYS A 414 -18.03 35.21 -4.88
N THR A 415 -18.38 34.40 -3.89
CA THR A 415 -18.48 34.82 -2.49
C THR A 415 -17.18 35.48 -2.02
N LEU A 416 -16.02 34.88 -2.34
CA LEU A 416 -14.72 35.46 -1.97
C LEU A 416 -14.32 36.67 -2.82
N LEU A 417 -14.78 36.75 -4.07
CA LEU A 417 -14.53 37.91 -4.93
C LEU A 417 -15.32 39.14 -4.46
N GLU A 418 -16.51 38.95 -3.91
CA GLU A 418 -17.35 40.03 -3.34
C GLU A 418 -16.84 40.54 -1.99
N GLN A 419 -16.05 39.75 -1.27
CA GLN A 419 -15.43 40.19 -0.02
C GLN A 419 -14.44 41.32 -0.29
N THR A 420 -14.59 42.42 0.45
CA THR A 420 -13.57 43.47 0.50
C THR A 420 -12.42 42.99 1.37
N GLN A 421 -11.18 43.27 0.96
CA GLN A 421 -10.01 42.94 1.76
C GLN A 421 -10.18 43.54 3.16
N SER A 422 -10.11 42.70 4.19
CA SER A 422 -10.20 43.16 5.57
C SER A 422 -8.97 44.03 5.83
N ALA A 423 -9.17 45.29 6.20
CA ALA A 423 -8.09 46.12 6.71
C ALA A 423 -7.62 45.50 8.03
N LEU A 424 -6.45 44.87 8.00
CA LEU A 424 -5.73 44.42 9.19
C LEU A 424 -5.04 45.62 9.85
#